data_AF-A0A8C5G682-F1
#
_entry.id   AF-A0A8C5G682-F1
#
_cell.length_a   1.000
_cell.length_b   1.000
_cell.length_c   1.000
_cell.angle_alpha   90.00
_cell.angle_beta   90.00
_cell.angle_gamma   90.00
#
_symmetry.space_group_name_H-M   'P 1'
#
loop_
_entity.id
_entity.type
_entity.pdbx_description
1 polymer ?
#
loop_
_entity_poly.entity_id
_entity_poly.type
_entity_poly.pdbx_seq_one_letter_code
_entity_poly.pdbx_strand_id
1 'polypeptide(L)'
;MILSVQSELLLLHLHSLTPSHQQQGHSHHPACGLTDLKMWTCELLLLLLLFLLLLLFFISSSFSSEKLRMEPPGPTPLPLIGNLLQLDLRRICDSYMELSKKYGSVFTLHMGTKKVVFLTGYKTVKEALGVFDEQFGDRDPLAIAWELSNGHGVTWSNGDSWKEMRRFAMTSLRDFGMGRKVCEEKIIEESQHLVDVFRKFKGKAFDTTQSMNYAVSNIICSIVYGSRFEYDDPEFTSLVDESQARIHLASSLSLQIYNMLPSLFSWVPNRKKFFILAAANKSQNTIFFNRLKQTFDPQRCRGLVDAFLLRKQQLKDLNVSNSHFHDENLMMTVINLFGGATDTTSATLRWGLLYMAKYPKIQDKVQEELRTVIGDRQVQMSDKKNLNFTNAVIYETQRLASVVPMSLPHRTSQDVTFQGHFIRKVRMLEGLDYFISHSFEFVSHGFMLFALTQLTNSCVTNTGNHGVSVHQIGSFRRVSVGEARELPSSSLPGRRRKVH
;
A
#
# COMPACT_ATOMS: atom_id res chain seq x y z
N MET A 1 23.66 -4.14 -18.77
CA MET A 1 24.03 -5.11 -17.71
C MET A 1 23.05 -6.29 -17.57
N ILE A 2 22.22 -6.58 -18.58
CA ILE A 2 21.44 -7.84 -18.71
C ILE A 2 22.08 -8.76 -19.78
N LEU A 3 22.90 -8.19 -20.67
CA LEU A 3 23.65 -8.94 -21.69
C LEU A 3 24.81 -9.79 -21.14
N SER A 4 25.26 -9.57 -19.90
CA SER A 4 26.36 -10.32 -19.27
C SER A 4 25.91 -11.59 -18.53
N VAL A 5 24.61 -11.73 -18.25
CA VAL A 5 24.05 -12.89 -17.53
C VAL A 5 23.46 -13.91 -18.52
N GLN A 6 23.15 -13.50 -19.75
CA GLN A 6 22.71 -14.40 -20.82
C GLN A 6 23.84 -15.26 -21.42
N SER A 7 25.10 -14.83 -21.33
CA SER A 7 26.25 -15.56 -21.89
C SER A 7 26.67 -16.77 -21.05
N GLU A 8 26.55 -16.72 -19.72
CA GLU A 8 26.94 -17.86 -18.85
C GLU A 8 25.87 -18.96 -18.76
N LEU A 9 24.58 -18.61 -18.90
CA LEU A 9 23.50 -19.62 -18.88
C LEU A 9 23.38 -20.44 -20.17
N LEU A 10 23.82 -19.91 -21.31
CA LEU A 10 23.81 -20.65 -22.58
C LEU A 10 24.95 -21.68 -22.67
N LEU A 11 26.10 -21.41 -22.04
CA LEU A 11 27.25 -22.33 -22.00
C LEU A 11 27.02 -23.54 -21.08
N LEU A 12 26.23 -23.39 -20.02
CA LEU A 12 25.89 -24.51 -19.11
C LEU A 12 24.84 -25.47 -19.68
N HIS A 13 24.04 -25.05 -20.66
CA HIS A 13 23.03 -25.93 -21.28
C HIS A 13 23.62 -26.79 -22.41
N LEU A 14 24.65 -26.30 -23.10
CA LEU A 14 25.31 -27.02 -24.21
C LEU A 14 26.26 -28.15 -23.76
N HIS A 15 26.67 -28.19 -22.48
CA HIS A 15 27.56 -29.25 -21.98
C HIS A 15 26.84 -30.49 -21.44
N SER A 16 25.49 -30.48 -21.37
CA SER A 16 24.68 -31.58 -20.80
C SER A 16 24.08 -32.56 -21.83
N LEU A 17 24.35 -32.35 -23.11
CA LEU A 17 23.85 -33.20 -24.20
C LEU A 17 25.02 -33.68 -25.08
N THR A 18 25.88 -34.52 -24.53
CA THR A 18 26.82 -35.32 -25.32
C THR A 18 26.60 -36.80 -25.02
N PRO A 19 25.93 -37.56 -25.89
CA PRO A 19 26.01 -39.01 -25.85
C PRO A 19 27.31 -39.44 -26.53
N SER A 20 28.14 -40.17 -25.79
CA SER A 20 29.22 -40.98 -26.32
C SER A 20 28.65 -42.12 -27.18
N HIS A 21 29.06 -42.21 -28.45
CA HIS A 21 28.87 -43.44 -29.22
C HIS A 21 30.14 -43.80 -29.99
N GLN A 22 30.65 -44.98 -29.64
CA GLN A 22 31.70 -45.73 -30.33
C GLN A 22 31.28 -46.11 -31.76
N GLN A 23 32.30 -46.24 -32.60
CA GLN A 23 32.32 -46.64 -34.01
C GLN A 23 31.55 -47.92 -34.34
N GLN A 24 30.90 -47.95 -35.50
CA GLN A 24 31.06 -49.02 -36.50
C GLN A 24 30.55 -48.60 -37.90
N GLY A 25 31.47 -48.63 -38.87
CA GLY A 25 31.29 -49.27 -40.18
C GLY A 25 30.27 -48.77 -41.21
N HIS A 26 30.82 -48.19 -42.29
CA HIS A 26 30.40 -48.28 -43.70
C HIS A 26 29.13 -47.57 -44.21
N SER A 27 29.37 -46.54 -45.03
CA SER A 27 29.21 -46.53 -46.51
C SER A 27 28.62 -45.21 -47.04
N HIS A 28 29.27 -44.68 -48.06
CA HIS A 28 28.98 -43.42 -48.73
C HIS A 28 27.61 -43.41 -49.43
N HIS A 29 26.80 -42.37 -49.21
CA HIS A 29 25.95 -41.74 -50.25
C HIS A 29 25.60 -40.29 -49.85
N PRO A 30 25.57 -39.31 -50.78
CA PRO A 30 25.31 -37.92 -50.45
C PRO A 30 23.80 -37.65 -50.45
N ALA A 31 23.23 -37.30 -49.31
CA ALA A 31 21.85 -36.78 -49.19
C ALA A 31 21.88 -35.35 -48.64
N CYS A 32 22.59 -34.44 -49.32
CA CYS A 32 22.77 -33.04 -48.91
C CYS A 32 21.82 -32.08 -49.65
N GLY A 33 20.50 -32.28 -49.55
CA GLY A 33 19.54 -31.37 -50.22
C GLY A 33 18.13 -31.29 -49.64
N LEU A 34 17.73 -32.22 -48.77
CA LEU A 34 16.35 -32.26 -48.24
C LEU A 34 16.21 -31.68 -46.82
N THR A 35 17.29 -31.60 -46.05
CA THR A 35 17.31 -31.04 -44.69
C THR A 35 17.38 -29.52 -44.69
N ASP A 36 18.15 -28.92 -45.60
CA ASP A 36 18.29 -27.48 -45.71
C ASP A 36 16.98 -26.84 -46.20
N LEU A 37 16.34 -27.45 -47.21
CA LEU A 37 15.07 -26.94 -47.77
C LEU A 37 13.97 -26.85 -46.70
N LYS A 38 13.91 -27.81 -45.77
CA LYS A 38 12.96 -27.78 -44.64
C LYS A 38 13.27 -26.66 -43.65
N MET A 39 14.54 -26.40 -43.39
CA MET A 39 14.98 -25.34 -42.47
C MET A 39 14.60 -23.94 -43.01
N TRP A 40 14.87 -23.69 -44.29
CA TRP A 40 14.47 -22.46 -44.98
C TRP A 40 12.94 -22.26 -44.98
N THR A 41 12.17 -23.34 -45.17
CA THR A 41 10.70 -23.25 -45.12
C THR A 41 10.17 -22.88 -43.74
N CYS A 42 10.81 -23.35 -42.65
CA CYS A 42 10.43 -23.00 -41.28
C CYS A 42 10.75 -21.54 -40.96
N GLU A 43 11.91 -21.02 -41.39
CA GLU A 43 12.29 -19.62 -41.21
C GLU A 43 11.36 -18.67 -41.99
N LEU A 44 11.03 -19.00 -43.24
CA LEU A 44 10.06 -18.25 -44.06
C LEU A 44 8.66 -18.25 -43.42
N LEU A 45 8.21 -19.38 -42.88
CA LEU A 45 6.93 -19.46 -42.15
C LEU A 45 6.93 -18.60 -40.88
N LEU A 46 8.03 -18.59 -40.12
CA LEU A 46 8.19 -17.74 -38.94
C LEU A 46 8.18 -16.26 -39.30
N LEU A 47 8.90 -15.86 -40.34
CA LEU A 47 8.93 -14.47 -40.83
C LEU A 47 7.55 -14.03 -41.36
N LEU A 48 6.84 -14.91 -42.06
CA LEU A 48 5.50 -14.63 -42.59
C LEU A 48 4.46 -14.52 -41.46
N LEU A 49 4.57 -15.37 -40.42
CA LEU A 49 3.75 -15.26 -39.22
C LEU A 49 4.01 -13.94 -38.48
N LEU A 50 5.28 -13.56 -38.34
CA LEU A 50 5.67 -12.32 -37.67
C LEU A 50 5.22 -11.08 -38.46
N PHE A 51 5.31 -11.14 -39.80
CA PHE A 51 4.77 -10.13 -40.69
C PHE A 51 3.25 -10.02 -40.59
N LEU A 52 2.51 -11.13 -40.59
CA LEU A 52 1.05 -11.15 -40.41
C LEU A 52 0.63 -10.59 -39.05
N LEU A 53 1.36 -10.91 -37.98
CA LEU A 53 1.13 -10.36 -36.64
C LEU A 53 1.35 -8.85 -36.60
N LEU A 54 2.41 -8.35 -37.26
CA LEU A 54 2.67 -6.91 -37.41
C LEU A 54 1.56 -6.23 -38.23
N LEU A 55 1.10 -6.86 -39.31
CA LEU A 55 0.06 -6.30 -40.18
C LEU A 55 -1.29 -6.24 -39.47
N LEU A 56 -1.65 -7.29 -38.72
CA LEU A 56 -2.83 -7.31 -37.86
C LEU A 56 -2.73 -6.27 -36.75
N PHE A 57 -1.55 -6.08 -36.16
CA PHE A 57 -1.31 -5.01 -35.19
C PHE A 57 -1.54 -3.63 -35.82
N PHE A 58 -0.97 -3.35 -36.99
CA PHE A 58 -1.17 -2.08 -37.70
C PHE A 58 -2.63 -1.84 -38.10
N ILE A 59 -3.33 -2.85 -38.62
CA ILE A 59 -4.75 -2.73 -38.99
C ILE A 59 -5.61 -2.48 -37.73
N SER A 60 -5.37 -3.22 -36.64
CA SER A 60 -6.09 -3.02 -35.38
C SER A 60 -5.86 -1.63 -34.77
N SER A 61 -4.67 -1.06 -34.97
CA SER A 61 -4.34 0.30 -34.51
C SER A 61 -5.01 1.40 -35.34
N SER A 62 -5.30 1.13 -36.62
CA SER A 62 -5.91 2.08 -37.56
C SER A 62 -7.43 2.20 -37.40
N PHE A 63 -8.09 1.11 -37.00
CA PHE A 63 -9.53 1.08 -36.66
C PHE A 63 -9.79 1.48 -35.20
N SER A 64 -9.33 2.66 -34.79
CA SER A 64 -9.66 3.21 -33.47
C SER A 64 -10.98 3.99 -33.50
N SER A 65 -11.96 3.50 -32.75
CA SER A 65 -13.21 4.21 -32.43
C SER A 65 -12.92 5.63 -31.91
N GLU A 66 -13.85 6.56 -32.12
CA GLU A 66 -13.80 7.91 -31.55
C GLU A 66 -13.58 7.91 -30.02
N LYS A 67 -14.10 6.89 -29.32
CA LYS A 67 -13.86 6.68 -27.88
C LYS A 67 -12.41 6.31 -27.52
N LEU A 68 -11.64 5.71 -28.44
CA LEU A 68 -10.20 5.49 -28.25
C LEU A 68 -9.40 6.79 -28.43
N ARG A 69 -9.88 7.72 -29.27
CA ARG A 69 -9.24 9.04 -29.45
C ARG A 69 -9.37 9.95 -28.22
N MET A 70 -10.36 9.70 -27.36
CA MET A 70 -10.57 10.42 -26.11
C MET A 70 -9.86 9.79 -24.90
N GLU A 71 -9.13 8.68 -25.05
CA GLU A 71 -8.41 8.09 -23.92
C GLU A 71 -7.24 8.97 -23.46
N PRO A 72 -6.79 8.87 -22.19
CA PRO A 72 -5.64 9.62 -21.73
C PRO A 72 -4.38 9.32 -22.55
N PRO A 73 -3.59 10.33 -22.92
CA PRO A 73 -2.40 10.17 -23.73
C PRO A 73 -1.32 9.36 -22.99
N GLY A 74 -0.37 8.76 -23.70
CA GLY A 74 0.71 8.00 -23.08
C GLY A 74 1.77 7.54 -24.08
N PRO A 75 2.90 7.00 -23.60
CA PRO A 75 3.90 6.42 -24.49
C PRO A 75 3.35 5.17 -25.19
N THR A 76 3.73 4.99 -26.45
CA THR A 76 3.30 3.83 -27.25
C THR A 76 3.78 2.53 -26.58
N PRO A 77 2.87 1.60 -26.26
CA PRO A 77 3.22 0.33 -25.63
C PRO A 77 3.85 -0.64 -26.62
N LEU A 78 4.76 -1.47 -26.12
CA LEU A 78 5.26 -2.64 -26.83
C LEU A 78 4.31 -3.83 -26.62
N PRO A 79 4.18 -4.74 -27.59
CA PRO A 79 3.37 -5.95 -27.43
C PRO A 79 3.78 -6.75 -26.19
N LEU A 80 2.79 -7.28 -25.45
CA LEU A 80 2.91 -8.11 -24.24
C LEU A 80 3.52 -7.43 -23.00
N ILE A 81 4.64 -6.72 -23.14
CA ILE A 81 5.37 -6.08 -22.03
C ILE A 81 4.90 -4.64 -21.75
N GLY A 82 4.12 -4.03 -22.65
CA GLY A 82 3.63 -2.66 -22.48
C GLY A 82 4.76 -1.64 -22.48
N ASN A 83 4.76 -0.75 -21.48
CA ASN A 83 5.73 0.33 -21.33
C ASN A 83 6.88 -0.02 -20.36
N LEU A 84 7.05 -1.30 -19.96
CA LEU A 84 8.07 -1.70 -18.97
C LEU A 84 9.49 -1.29 -19.35
N LEU A 85 9.87 -1.40 -20.63
CA LEU A 85 11.21 -1.02 -21.11
C LEU A 85 11.42 0.50 -21.17
N GLN A 86 10.36 1.28 -21.01
CA GLN A 86 10.39 2.74 -21.01
C GLN A 86 10.41 3.31 -19.57
N LEU A 87 10.46 2.45 -18.55
CA LEU A 87 10.47 2.82 -17.15
C LEU A 87 11.77 2.37 -16.47
N ASP A 88 12.33 3.21 -15.60
CA ASP A 88 13.35 2.77 -14.66
C ASP A 88 12.66 2.17 -13.43
N LEU A 89 12.58 0.83 -13.36
CA LEU A 89 11.95 0.13 -12.24
C LEU A 89 12.66 0.34 -10.89
N ARG A 90 13.92 0.83 -10.88
CA ARG A 90 14.62 1.20 -9.64
C ARG A 90 14.24 2.59 -9.16
N ARG A 91 13.81 3.47 -10.08
CA ARG A 91 13.42 4.86 -9.83
C ARG A 91 12.03 5.14 -10.40
N ILE A 92 11.09 4.25 -10.09
CA ILE A 92 9.80 4.20 -10.78
C ILE A 92 8.98 5.49 -10.61
N CYS A 93 9.06 6.12 -9.41
CA CYS A 93 8.41 7.40 -9.15
C CYS A 93 8.98 8.52 -10.03
N ASP A 94 10.29 8.56 -10.25
CA ASP A 94 10.93 9.57 -11.10
C ASP A 94 10.49 9.40 -12.56
N SER A 95 10.45 8.16 -13.06
CA SER A 95 9.93 7.86 -14.40
C SER A 95 8.49 8.34 -14.58
N TYR A 96 7.62 8.14 -13.59
CA TYR A 96 6.24 8.64 -13.64
C TYR A 96 6.18 10.17 -13.64
N MET A 97 7.05 10.85 -12.89
CA MET A 97 7.11 12.31 -12.89
C MET A 97 7.59 12.87 -14.23
N GLU A 98 8.57 12.24 -14.87
CA GLU A 98 9.03 12.63 -16.21
C GLU A 98 7.93 12.44 -17.26
N LEU A 99 7.20 11.33 -17.20
CA LEU A 99 6.07 11.07 -18.07
C LEU A 99 4.93 12.06 -17.84
N SER A 100 4.66 12.45 -16.59
CA SER A 100 3.67 13.47 -16.29
C SER A 100 4.03 14.83 -16.90
N LYS A 101 5.30 15.23 -16.87
CA LYS A 101 5.75 16.47 -17.53
C LYS A 101 5.52 16.43 -19.04
N LYS A 102 5.61 15.25 -19.65
CA LYS A 102 5.47 15.06 -21.10
C LYS A 102 4.02 14.90 -21.57
N TYR A 103 3.20 14.16 -20.82
CA TYR A 103 1.84 13.78 -21.22
C TYR A 103 0.73 14.51 -20.45
N GLY A 104 1.08 15.28 -19.42
CA GLY A 104 0.15 16.04 -18.59
C GLY A 104 -0.19 15.35 -17.27
N SER A 105 -1.22 15.88 -16.61
CA SER A 105 -1.67 15.41 -15.29
C SER A 105 -2.48 14.11 -15.33
N VAL A 106 -2.96 13.71 -16.51
CA VAL A 106 -3.72 12.48 -16.73
C VAL A 106 -3.08 11.77 -17.93
N PHE A 107 -2.46 10.62 -17.70
CA PHE A 107 -1.79 9.87 -18.77
C PHE A 107 -1.94 8.37 -18.60
N THR A 108 -1.67 7.59 -19.64
CA THR A 108 -1.80 6.13 -19.66
C THR A 108 -0.42 5.48 -19.72
N LEU A 109 -0.23 4.40 -18.95
CA LEU A 109 0.83 3.41 -19.14
C LEU A 109 0.24 2.00 -19.25
N HIS A 110 0.97 1.11 -19.89
CA HIS A 110 0.67 -0.30 -20.01
C HIS A 110 1.69 -1.07 -19.19
N MET A 111 1.22 -1.73 -18.14
CA MET A 111 2.03 -2.59 -17.27
C MET A 111 1.80 -4.03 -17.72
N GLY A 112 2.65 -4.52 -18.63
CA GLY A 112 2.35 -5.75 -19.34
C GLY A 112 1.15 -5.58 -20.26
N THR A 113 0.14 -6.44 -20.11
CA THR A 113 -1.14 -6.34 -20.84
C THR A 113 -2.16 -5.43 -20.16
N LYS A 114 -1.88 -4.99 -18.92
CA LYS A 114 -2.80 -4.17 -18.11
C LYS A 114 -2.60 -2.69 -18.43
N LYS A 115 -3.69 -1.96 -18.62
CA LYS A 115 -3.68 -0.51 -18.83
C LYS A 115 -3.81 0.21 -17.50
N VAL A 116 -3.06 1.29 -17.29
CA VAL A 116 -3.04 2.04 -16.04
C VAL A 116 -3.07 3.52 -16.37
N VAL A 117 -4.12 4.21 -15.93
CA VAL A 117 -4.22 5.66 -15.95
C VAL A 117 -3.49 6.22 -14.72
N PHE A 118 -2.57 7.14 -14.95
CA PHE A 118 -1.86 7.85 -13.91
C PHE A 118 -2.48 9.24 -13.75
N LEU A 119 -2.85 9.59 -12.52
CA LEU A 119 -3.23 10.95 -12.18
C LEU A 119 -2.13 11.59 -11.33
N THR A 120 -1.72 12.79 -11.69
CA THR A 120 -0.66 13.51 -11.00
C THR A 120 -1.09 14.95 -10.71
N GLY A 121 -0.47 15.51 -9.67
CA GLY A 121 -0.78 16.86 -9.20
C GLY A 121 -2.00 16.92 -8.29
N TYR A 122 -1.89 17.74 -7.23
CA TYR A 122 -2.94 17.88 -6.21
C TYR A 122 -4.34 18.18 -6.77
N LYS A 123 -4.46 19.07 -7.76
CA LYS A 123 -5.77 19.47 -8.33
C LYS A 123 -6.49 18.27 -8.95
N THR A 124 -5.80 17.52 -9.79
CA THR A 124 -6.31 16.34 -10.49
C THR A 124 -6.70 15.24 -9.52
N VAL A 125 -5.81 14.91 -8.57
CA VAL A 125 -6.07 13.86 -7.58
C VAL A 125 -7.22 14.24 -6.65
N LYS A 126 -7.30 15.50 -6.22
CA LYS A 126 -8.41 16.01 -5.39
C LYS A 126 -9.74 15.98 -6.12
N GLU A 127 -9.76 16.33 -7.41
CA GLU A 127 -10.98 16.27 -8.22
C GLU A 127 -11.44 14.81 -8.38
N ALA A 128 -10.53 13.90 -8.75
CA ALA A 128 -10.85 12.48 -8.94
C ALA A 128 -11.34 11.81 -7.64
N LEU A 129 -10.63 11.99 -6.52
CA LEU A 129 -10.95 11.30 -5.26
C LEU A 129 -11.97 12.05 -4.39
N GLY A 130 -12.26 13.31 -4.70
CA GLY A 130 -13.19 14.15 -3.96
C GLY A 130 -14.51 14.40 -4.68
N VAL A 131 -14.46 14.85 -5.94
CA VAL A 131 -15.68 15.15 -6.72
C VAL A 131 -16.21 13.89 -7.42
N PHE A 132 -15.31 13.05 -7.93
CA PHE A 132 -15.65 11.78 -8.59
C PHE A 132 -15.43 10.56 -7.67
N ASP A 133 -15.65 10.73 -6.37
CA ASP A 133 -15.33 9.72 -5.35
C ASP A 133 -16.17 8.44 -5.48
N GLU A 134 -17.37 8.52 -6.06
CA GLU A 134 -18.19 7.36 -6.40
C GLU A 134 -17.57 6.53 -7.55
N GLN A 135 -17.04 7.21 -8.56
CA GLN A 135 -16.45 6.60 -9.75
C GLN A 135 -15.05 6.05 -9.45
N PHE A 136 -14.18 6.82 -8.80
CA PHE A 136 -12.78 6.46 -8.50
C PHE A 136 -12.63 5.77 -7.13
N GLY A 137 -13.74 5.54 -6.42
CA GLY A 137 -13.72 5.06 -5.05
C GLY A 137 -13.31 3.61 -4.87
N ASP A 138 -13.34 2.77 -5.90
CA ASP A 138 -13.03 1.35 -5.75
C ASP A 138 -11.52 1.08 -5.75
N ARG A 139 -11.12 0.02 -5.05
CA ARG A 139 -9.74 -0.45 -4.97
C ARG A 139 -9.45 -1.40 -6.11
N ASP A 140 -8.21 -1.35 -6.60
CA ASP A 140 -7.70 -2.40 -7.44
C ASP A 140 -6.58 -3.20 -6.78
N PRO A 141 -6.87 -4.41 -6.29
CA PRO A 141 -5.86 -5.24 -5.65
C PRO A 141 -4.76 -5.65 -6.64
N LEU A 142 -3.52 -5.38 -6.27
CA LEU A 142 -2.36 -6.01 -6.92
C LEU A 142 -2.50 -7.53 -6.89
N ALA A 143 -1.94 -8.25 -7.88
CA ALA A 143 -2.08 -9.71 -7.98
C ALA A 143 -1.72 -10.42 -6.67
N ILE A 144 -0.59 -10.06 -6.06
CA ILE A 144 -0.14 -10.65 -4.78
C ILE A 144 -1.10 -10.33 -3.63
N ALA A 145 -1.71 -9.14 -3.63
CA ALA A 145 -2.64 -8.71 -2.60
C ALA A 145 -4.01 -9.39 -2.76
N TRP A 146 -4.46 -9.59 -4.01
CA TRP A 146 -5.67 -10.35 -4.32
C TRP A 146 -5.54 -11.80 -3.85
N GLU A 147 -4.44 -12.47 -4.21
CA GLU A 147 -4.19 -13.86 -3.78
C GLU A 147 -4.10 -14.00 -2.25
N LEU A 148 -3.58 -13.00 -1.54
CA LEU A 148 -3.50 -13.01 -0.08
C LEU A 148 -4.86 -12.79 0.59
N SER A 149 -5.62 -11.80 0.11
CA SER A 149 -6.83 -11.30 0.77
C SER A 149 -8.12 -11.94 0.28
N ASN A 150 -8.13 -12.44 -0.95
CA ASN A 150 -9.32 -12.93 -1.65
C ASN A 150 -10.52 -11.97 -1.54
N GLY A 151 -10.26 -10.65 -1.62
CA GLY A 151 -11.29 -9.61 -1.52
C GLY A 151 -11.79 -9.31 -0.10
N HIS A 152 -11.19 -9.87 0.95
CA HIS A 152 -11.56 -9.63 2.35
C HIS A 152 -10.74 -8.52 3.02
N GLY A 153 -11.23 -8.06 4.18
CA GLY A 153 -10.58 -7.05 5.00
C GLY A 153 -11.05 -5.62 4.68
N VAL A 154 -10.22 -4.63 5.02
CA VAL A 154 -10.56 -3.19 4.93
C VAL A 154 -9.75 -2.43 3.87
N THR A 155 -8.65 -3.03 3.39
CA THR A 155 -7.72 -2.36 2.46
C THR A 155 -8.06 -2.61 1.00
N TRP A 156 -8.24 -3.89 0.61
CA TRP A 156 -8.35 -4.33 -0.80
C TRP A 156 -9.76 -4.76 -1.20
N SER A 157 -10.70 -4.80 -0.26
CA SER A 157 -12.10 -5.16 -0.51
C SER A 157 -12.87 -4.03 -1.21
N ASN A 158 -13.99 -4.38 -1.86
CA ASN A 158 -14.90 -3.45 -2.52
C ASN A 158 -16.36 -3.76 -2.15
N GLY A 159 -17.29 -2.90 -2.59
CA GLY A 159 -18.72 -3.10 -2.38
C GLY A 159 -19.14 -3.09 -0.90
N ASP A 160 -20.16 -3.85 -0.56
CA ASP A 160 -20.77 -3.82 0.77
C ASP A 160 -19.89 -4.43 1.86
N SER A 161 -19.12 -5.48 1.53
CA SER A 161 -18.12 -6.04 2.44
C SER A 161 -17.12 -4.99 2.92
N TRP A 162 -16.63 -4.15 2.00
CA TRP A 162 -15.72 -3.06 2.37
C TRP A 162 -16.41 -2.02 3.24
N LYS A 163 -17.63 -1.60 2.88
CA LYS A 163 -18.38 -0.58 3.66
C LYS A 163 -18.61 -1.05 5.09
N GLU A 164 -19.04 -2.31 5.27
CA GLU A 164 -19.30 -2.89 6.59
C GLU A 164 -18.02 -3.03 7.40
N MET A 165 -16.98 -3.66 6.85
CA MET A 165 -15.71 -3.87 7.56
C MET A 165 -15.02 -2.55 7.90
N ARG A 166 -15.06 -1.56 6.99
CA ARG A 166 -14.53 -0.22 7.26
C ARG A 166 -15.30 0.48 8.38
N ARG A 167 -16.63 0.45 8.34
CA ARG A 167 -17.46 1.07 9.37
C ARG A 167 -17.18 0.43 10.73
N PHE A 168 -17.17 -0.90 10.77
CA PHE A 168 -16.86 -1.67 11.97
C PHE A 168 -15.46 -1.34 12.51
N ALA A 169 -14.42 -1.35 11.67
CA ALA A 169 -13.06 -1.03 12.09
C ALA A 169 -12.97 0.40 12.63
N MET A 170 -13.50 1.41 11.92
CA MET A 170 -13.49 2.80 12.40
C MET A 170 -14.21 2.98 13.74
N THR A 171 -15.38 2.35 13.91
CA THR A 171 -16.12 2.38 15.17
C THR A 171 -15.33 1.71 16.29
N SER A 172 -14.82 0.49 16.06
CA SER A 172 -14.04 -0.26 17.05
C SER A 172 -12.79 0.49 17.47
N LEU A 173 -12.02 1.02 16.51
CA LEU A 173 -10.80 1.78 16.80
C LEU A 173 -11.10 2.99 17.71
N ARG A 174 -12.17 3.73 17.41
CA ARG A 174 -12.61 4.85 18.23
C ARG A 174 -13.04 4.42 19.63
N ASP A 175 -13.78 3.32 19.73
CA ASP A 175 -14.31 2.83 20.99
C ASP A 175 -13.20 2.28 21.89
N PHE A 176 -12.13 1.69 21.31
CA PHE A 176 -10.92 1.25 22.02
C PHE A 176 -9.84 2.33 22.17
N GLY A 177 -10.20 3.60 21.95
CA GLY A 177 -9.43 4.75 22.40
C GLY A 177 -8.88 5.64 21.29
N MET A 178 -8.96 5.27 20.02
CA MET A 178 -8.49 6.14 18.93
C MET A 178 -9.25 7.48 18.97
N GLY A 179 -8.51 8.59 19.10
CA GLY A 179 -9.09 9.94 19.21
C GLY A 179 -9.49 10.30 20.63
N ARG A 180 -9.12 9.48 21.63
CA ARG A 180 -9.48 9.65 23.04
C ARG A 180 -8.24 9.49 23.92
N LYS A 181 -8.36 9.98 25.15
CA LYS A 181 -7.31 9.94 26.19
C LYS A 181 -6.78 8.52 26.47
N VAL A 182 -7.62 7.48 26.34
CA VAL A 182 -7.20 6.09 26.55
C VAL A 182 -6.10 5.64 25.57
N CYS A 183 -6.14 6.07 24.31
CA CYS A 183 -5.06 5.74 23.36
C CYS A 183 -3.82 6.60 23.62
N GLU A 184 -4.01 7.87 24.00
CA GLU A 184 -2.90 8.74 24.42
C GLU A 184 -2.10 8.12 25.57
N GLU A 185 -2.75 7.59 26.60
CA GLU A 185 -2.08 6.92 27.73
C GLU A 185 -1.24 5.72 27.26
N LYS A 186 -1.78 4.90 26.35
CA LYS A 186 -1.05 3.77 25.73
C LYS A 186 0.16 4.25 24.90
N ILE A 187 0.03 5.35 24.16
CA ILE A 187 1.13 5.92 23.38
C ILE A 187 2.22 6.46 24.32
N ILE A 188 1.85 7.12 25.41
CA ILE A 188 2.78 7.63 26.41
C ILE A 188 3.54 6.48 27.08
N GLU A 189 2.83 5.42 27.48
CA GLU A 189 3.41 4.21 28.05
C GLU A 189 4.44 3.57 27.10
N GLU A 190 4.07 3.31 25.84
CA GLU A 190 5.02 2.75 24.86
C GLU A 190 6.19 3.69 24.55
N SER A 191 5.96 5.00 24.58
CA SER A 191 7.03 5.99 24.39
C SER A 191 8.07 5.91 25.51
N GLN A 192 7.65 5.69 26.75
CA GLN A 192 8.57 5.51 27.88
C GLN A 192 9.39 4.23 27.73
N HIS A 193 8.76 3.12 27.36
CA HIS A 193 9.47 1.87 27.07
C HIS A 193 10.50 2.04 25.94
N LEU A 194 10.15 2.75 24.87
CA LEU A 194 11.07 3.05 23.78
C LEU A 194 12.26 3.91 24.23
N VAL A 195 12.01 4.94 25.06
CA VAL A 195 13.07 5.78 25.64
C VAL A 195 14.01 4.95 26.53
N ASP A 196 13.48 4.01 27.32
CA ASP A 196 14.28 3.12 28.15
C ASP A 196 15.18 2.21 27.30
N VAL A 197 14.68 1.71 26.16
CA VAL A 197 15.49 0.98 25.18
C VAL A 197 16.62 1.86 24.65
N PHE A 198 16.35 3.10 24.26
CA PHE A 198 17.38 4.02 23.77
C PHE A 198 18.43 4.34 24.85
N ARG A 199 18.02 4.48 26.11
CA ARG A 199 18.92 4.76 27.24
C ARG A 199 19.95 3.65 27.46
N LYS A 200 19.60 2.38 27.17
CA LYS A 200 20.52 1.23 27.30
C LYS A 200 21.78 1.36 26.43
N PHE A 201 21.71 2.09 25.32
CA PHE A 201 22.86 2.29 24.43
C PHE A 201 23.88 3.31 24.95
N LYS A 202 23.56 4.10 25.98
CA LYS A 202 24.49 5.04 26.65
C LYS A 202 25.27 5.94 25.67
N GLY A 203 24.57 6.46 24.65
CA GLY A 203 25.15 7.34 23.63
C GLY A 203 25.95 6.64 22.52
N LYS A 204 26.06 5.31 22.54
CA LYS A 204 26.65 4.55 21.43
C LYS A 204 25.71 4.52 20.23
N ALA A 205 26.27 4.40 19.02
CA ALA A 205 25.49 4.22 17.80
C ALA A 205 24.71 2.89 17.82
N PHE A 206 23.49 2.92 17.31
CA PHE A 206 22.60 1.75 17.23
C PHE A 206 21.59 1.91 16.10
N ASP A 207 21.00 0.79 15.67
CA ASP A 207 19.89 0.79 14.71
C ASP A 207 18.55 0.92 15.46
N THR A 208 17.74 1.91 15.05
CA THR A 208 16.43 2.19 15.64
C THR A 208 15.30 1.37 15.02
N THR A 209 15.56 0.66 13.91
CA THR A 209 14.54 0.01 13.07
C THR A 209 13.64 -0.94 13.84
N GLN A 210 14.23 -1.92 14.52
CA GLN A 210 13.50 -2.97 15.22
C GLN A 210 12.73 -2.40 16.42
N SER A 211 13.41 -1.59 17.26
CA SER A 211 12.78 -0.96 18.42
C SER A 211 11.60 -0.04 18.04
N MET A 212 11.70 0.68 16.92
CA MET A 212 10.62 1.54 16.46
C MET A 212 9.43 0.74 15.94
N ASN A 213 9.70 -0.35 15.21
CA ASN A 213 8.65 -1.27 14.76
C ASN A 213 7.93 -1.90 15.95
N TYR A 214 8.65 -2.32 16.99
CA TYR A 214 8.07 -2.90 18.19
C TYR A 214 7.19 -1.92 18.97
N ALA A 215 7.69 -0.70 19.22
CA ALA A 215 6.90 0.34 19.91
C ALA A 215 5.58 0.63 19.20
N VAL A 216 5.62 0.85 17.88
CA VAL A 216 4.43 1.14 17.09
C VAL A 216 3.49 -0.07 17.01
N SER A 217 4.04 -1.28 16.84
CA SER A 217 3.25 -2.52 16.78
C SER A 217 2.48 -2.76 18.08
N ASN A 218 3.09 -2.46 19.23
CA ASN A 218 2.42 -2.63 20.51
C ASN A 218 1.20 -1.73 20.68
N ILE A 219 1.25 -0.49 20.18
CA ILE A 219 0.09 0.42 20.21
C ILE A 219 -1.08 -0.24 19.48
N ILE A 220 -0.88 -0.75 18.25
CA ILE A 220 -1.95 -1.42 17.49
C ILE A 220 -2.35 -2.76 18.11
N CYS A 221 -1.42 -3.57 18.65
CA CYS A 221 -1.71 -4.80 19.38
C CYS A 221 -2.66 -4.54 20.56
N SER A 222 -2.41 -3.48 21.33
CA SER A 222 -3.22 -3.11 22.48
C SER A 222 -4.66 -2.72 22.10
N ILE A 223 -4.89 -2.28 20.85
CA ILE A 223 -6.21 -1.89 20.34
C ILE A 223 -6.91 -3.08 19.68
N VAL A 224 -6.16 -3.92 18.97
CA VAL A 224 -6.71 -5.06 18.23
C VAL A 224 -6.98 -6.25 19.15
N TYR A 225 -5.97 -6.66 19.92
CA TYR A 225 -6.04 -7.82 20.83
C TYR A 225 -6.41 -7.42 22.26
N GLY A 226 -6.25 -6.15 22.62
CA GLY A 226 -6.47 -5.67 23.98
C GLY A 226 -5.25 -5.84 24.91
N SER A 227 -4.10 -6.24 24.38
CA SER A 227 -2.89 -6.51 25.15
C SER A 227 -1.63 -5.90 24.52
N ARG A 228 -0.72 -5.45 25.39
CA ARG A 228 0.69 -5.13 25.08
C ARG A 228 1.52 -6.41 25.16
N PHE A 229 2.62 -6.48 24.43
CA PHE A 229 3.62 -7.53 24.53
C PHE A 229 4.99 -6.97 24.94
N GLU A 230 5.81 -7.78 25.60
CA GLU A 230 7.19 -7.40 25.88
C GLU A 230 8.06 -7.48 24.62
N TYR A 231 9.11 -6.65 24.55
CA TYR A 231 9.95 -6.57 23.34
C TYR A 231 10.83 -7.80 23.11
N ASP A 232 11.01 -8.63 24.12
CA ASP A 232 11.70 -9.92 24.06
C ASP A 232 10.75 -11.12 23.95
N ASP A 233 9.43 -10.89 23.92
CA ASP A 233 8.44 -11.94 23.69
C ASP A 233 8.63 -12.55 22.28
N PRO A 234 8.96 -13.86 22.18
CA PRO A 234 9.15 -14.52 20.89
C PRO A 234 7.91 -14.51 19.99
N GLU A 235 6.70 -14.55 20.57
CA GLU A 235 5.47 -14.49 19.78
C GLU A 235 5.34 -13.10 19.16
N PHE A 236 5.54 -12.05 19.94
CA PHE A 236 5.43 -10.68 19.44
C PHE A 236 6.48 -10.34 18.39
N THR A 237 7.75 -10.65 18.67
CA THR A 237 8.86 -10.38 17.76
C THR A 237 8.68 -11.11 16.42
N SER A 238 8.30 -12.39 16.44
CA SER A 238 7.96 -13.16 15.23
C SER A 238 6.82 -12.53 14.42
N LEU A 239 5.74 -12.09 15.08
CA LEU A 239 4.61 -11.45 14.40
C LEU A 239 5.05 -10.18 13.64
N VAL A 240 5.81 -9.31 14.32
CA VAL A 240 6.28 -8.05 13.75
C VAL A 240 7.29 -8.28 12.63
N ASP A 241 8.30 -9.11 12.89
CA ASP A 241 9.43 -9.32 11.97
C ASP A 241 8.98 -10.02 10.69
N GLU A 242 8.07 -10.99 10.78
CA GLU A 242 7.47 -11.63 9.61
C GLU A 242 6.59 -10.67 8.80
N SER A 243 5.84 -9.78 9.47
CA SER A 243 5.03 -8.75 8.80
C SER A 243 5.93 -7.75 8.05
N GLN A 244 7.00 -7.29 8.68
CA GLN A 244 8.02 -6.42 8.09
C GLN A 244 8.69 -7.08 6.89
N ALA A 245 9.16 -8.32 7.04
CA ALA A 245 9.78 -9.08 5.95
C ALA A 245 8.82 -9.25 4.77
N ARG A 246 7.53 -9.49 5.02
CA ARG A 246 6.51 -9.60 3.97
C ARG A 246 6.32 -8.27 3.22
N ILE A 247 6.30 -7.14 3.91
CA ILE A 247 6.15 -5.82 3.29
C ILE A 247 7.40 -5.43 2.49
N HIS A 248 8.58 -5.74 2.99
CA HIS A 248 9.82 -5.56 2.23
C HIS A 248 9.86 -6.46 0.98
N LEU A 249 9.37 -7.69 1.06
CA LEU A 249 9.23 -8.54 -0.13
C LEU A 249 8.22 -7.96 -1.12
N ALA A 250 7.09 -7.43 -0.66
CA ALA A 250 6.06 -6.83 -1.52
C ALA A 250 6.61 -5.65 -2.35
N SER A 251 7.59 -4.91 -1.83
CA SER A 251 8.27 -3.82 -2.55
C SER A 251 9.45 -4.28 -3.41
N SER A 252 9.84 -5.57 -3.37
CA SER A 252 10.94 -6.11 -4.17
C SER A 252 10.64 -6.04 -5.68
N LEU A 253 11.67 -5.79 -6.48
CA LEU A 253 11.57 -5.72 -7.95
C LEU A 253 10.89 -6.98 -8.54
N SER A 254 11.22 -8.17 -8.03
CA SER A 254 10.60 -9.42 -8.49
C SER A 254 9.10 -9.47 -8.26
N LEU A 255 8.59 -8.96 -7.13
CA LEU A 255 7.16 -8.95 -6.86
C LEU A 255 6.44 -7.81 -7.56
N GLN A 256 7.11 -6.68 -7.79
CA GLN A 256 6.59 -5.63 -8.67
C GLN A 256 6.38 -6.16 -10.10
N ILE A 257 7.37 -6.86 -10.66
CA ILE A 257 7.25 -7.49 -11.99
C ILE A 257 6.13 -8.55 -12.00
N TYR A 258 6.03 -9.39 -10.96
CA TYR A 258 4.93 -10.35 -10.85
C TYR A 258 3.55 -9.66 -10.78
N ASN A 259 3.40 -8.54 -10.08
CA ASN A 259 2.14 -7.80 -10.06
C ASN A 259 1.75 -7.24 -11.43
N MET A 260 2.73 -6.91 -12.28
CA MET A 260 2.53 -6.43 -13.64
C MET A 260 2.18 -7.57 -14.61
N LEU A 261 2.86 -8.71 -14.48
CA LEU A 261 2.75 -9.87 -15.38
C LEU A 261 2.62 -11.20 -14.60
N PRO A 262 1.50 -11.42 -13.89
CA PRO A 262 1.37 -12.54 -12.96
C PRO A 262 1.41 -13.91 -13.64
N SER A 263 0.88 -14.01 -14.88
CA SER A 263 0.88 -15.24 -15.67
C SER A 263 2.29 -15.70 -16.05
N LEU A 264 3.20 -14.77 -16.34
CA LEU A 264 4.57 -15.07 -16.78
C LEU A 264 5.54 -15.29 -15.61
N PHE A 265 5.31 -14.62 -14.48
CA PHE A 265 6.25 -14.58 -13.35
C PHE A 265 5.72 -15.24 -12.07
N SER A 266 4.75 -16.16 -12.18
CA SER A 266 4.18 -16.89 -11.04
C SER A 266 5.20 -17.75 -10.26
N TRP A 267 6.32 -18.10 -10.90
CA TRP A 267 7.40 -18.96 -10.39
C TRP A 267 8.47 -18.22 -9.57
N VAL A 268 8.37 -16.88 -9.42
CA VAL A 268 9.41 -16.11 -8.71
C VAL A 268 9.60 -16.57 -7.25
N PRO A 269 10.83 -16.85 -6.79
CA PRO A 269 11.06 -17.36 -5.44
C PRO A 269 10.51 -16.48 -4.33
N ASN A 270 10.55 -15.15 -4.53
CA ASN A 270 10.02 -14.19 -3.56
C ASN A 270 8.49 -14.30 -3.37
N ARG A 271 7.73 -14.80 -4.36
CA ARG A 271 6.30 -15.09 -4.20
C ARG A 271 6.09 -16.24 -3.22
N LYS A 272 6.86 -17.33 -3.39
CA LYS A 272 6.82 -18.47 -2.44
C LYS A 272 7.19 -18.02 -1.03
N LYS A 273 8.26 -17.25 -0.87
CA LYS A 273 8.68 -16.69 0.44
C LYS A 273 7.60 -15.79 1.05
N PHE A 274 6.97 -14.93 0.25
CA PHE A 274 5.87 -14.08 0.69
C PHE A 274 4.71 -14.89 1.28
N PHE A 275 4.29 -15.96 0.60
CA PHE A 275 3.18 -16.79 1.09
C PHE A 275 3.54 -17.66 2.29
N ILE A 276 4.79 -18.10 2.42
CA ILE A 276 5.27 -18.79 3.65
C ILE A 276 5.12 -17.86 4.85
N LEU A 277 5.60 -16.62 4.75
CA LEU A 277 5.47 -15.61 5.82
C LEU A 277 4.00 -15.26 6.08
N ALA A 278 3.18 -15.16 5.02
CA ALA A 278 1.75 -14.90 5.19
C ALA A 278 1.02 -16.05 5.90
N ALA A 279 1.38 -17.30 5.61
CA ALA A 279 0.80 -18.47 6.26
C ALA A 279 1.21 -18.55 7.74
N ALA A 280 2.49 -18.28 8.06
CA ALA A 280 2.99 -18.20 9.44
C ALA A 280 2.22 -17.13 10.24
N ASN A 281 2.13 -15.91 9.72
CA ASN A 281 1.33 -14.83 10.30
C ASN A 281 -0.14 -15.22 10.51
N LYS A 282 -0.80 -15.83 9.51
CA LYS A 282 -2.21 -16.27 9.63
C LYS A 282 -2.37 -17.35 10.71
N SER A 283 -1.44 -18.31 10.77
CA SER A 283 -1.43 -19.34 11.80
C SER A 283 -1.31 -18.75 13.20
N GLN A 284 -0.37 -17.82 13.39
CA GLN A 284 -0.17 -17.17 14.67
C GLN A 284 -1.39 -16.32 15.10
N ASN A 285 -1.96 -15.54 14.17
CA ASN A 285 -3.19 -14.80 14.42
C ASN A 285 -4.36 -15.72 14.81
N THR A 286 -4.44 -16.91 14.21
CA THR A 286 -5.46 -17.91 14.57
C THR A 286 -5.29 -18.38 16.01
N ILE A 287 -4.05 -18.59 16.46
CA ILE A 287 -3.75 -18.93 17.86
C ILE A 287 -4.21 -17.80 18.79
N PHE A 288 -3.90 -16.53 18.49
CA PHE A 288 -4.37 -15.39 19.26
C PHE A 288 -5.90 -15.31 19.31
N PHE A 289 -6.58 -15.47 18.17
CA PHE A 289 -8.04 -15.46 18.12
C PHE A 289 -8.64 -16.59 18.96
N ASN A 290 -8.04 -17.78 18.96
CA ASN A 290 -8.52 -18.89 19.77
C ASN A 290 -8.35 -18.63 21.27
N ARG A 291 -7.22 -18.06 21.71
CA ARG A 291 -7.02 -17.65 23.12
C ARG A 291 -8.02 -16.58 23.55
N LEU A 292 -8.29 -15.60 22.67
CA LEU A 292 -9.28 -14.55 22.94
C LEU A 292 -10.69 -15.12 23.02
N LYS A 293 -11.06 -16.06 22.13
CA LYS A 293 -12.35 -16.78 22.16
C LYS A 293 -12.56 -17.57 23.46
N GLN A 294 -11.52 -18.21 23.99
CA GLN A 294 -11.62 -18.98 25.25
C GLN A 294 -11.93 -18.11 26.47
N THR A 295 -11.52 -16.84 26.43
CA THR A 295 -11.66 -15.87 27.51
C THR A 295 -12.63 -14.74 27.13
N PHE A 296 -13.49 -14.99 26.16
CA PHE A 296 -14.42 -14.01 25.60
C PHE A 296 -15.56 -13.72 26.57
N ASP A 297 -15.76 -12.44 26.87
CA ASP A 297 -16.87 -11.93 27.68
C ASP A 297 -17.68 -10.90 26.86
N PRO A 298 -18.95 -11.20 26.52
CA PRO A 298 -19.83 -10.27 25.80
C PRO A 298 -20.03 -8.91 26.49
N GLN A 299 -19.88 -8.84 27.82
CA GLN A 299 -20.06 -7.60 28.58
C GLN A 299 -18.81 -6.71 28.56
N ARG A 300 -17.64 -7.29 28.28
CA ARG A 300 -16.35 -6.61 28.34
C ARG A 300 -15.47 -6.98 27.15
N CYS A 301 -15.65 -6.26 26.04
CA CYS A 301 -14.73 -6.36 24.91
C CYS A 301 -13.38 -5.72 25.26
N ARG A 302 -12.28 -6.45 25.05
CA ARG A 302 -10.91 -5.98 25.33
C ARG A 302 -10.29 -5.23 24.15
N GLY A 303 -10.73 -5.54 22.93
CA GLY A 303 -10.22 -4.96 21.69
C GLY A 303 -11.09 -5.29 20.50
N LEU A 304 -10.61 -4.94 19.31
CA LEU A 304 -11.33 -5.11 18.04
C LEU A 304 -11.76 -6.55 17.78
N VAL A 305 -10.94 -7.55 18.15
CA VAL A 305 -11.27 -8.96 17.96
C VAL A 305 -12.51 -9.35 18.77
N ASP A 306 -12.60 -8.98 20.05
CA ASP A 306 -13.77 -9.28 20.88
C ASP A 306 -15.02 -8.57 20.35
N ALA A 307 -14.90 -7.30 19.93
CA ALA A 307 -16.02 -6.57 19.34
C ALA A 307 -16.53 -7.25 18.06
N PHE A 308 -15.63 -7.85 17.27
CA PHE A 308 -16.01 -8.60 16.07
C PHE A 308 -16.72 -9.90 16.45
N LEU A 309 -16.21 -10.63 17.44
CA LEU A 309 -16.84 -11.85 17.95
C LEU A 309 -18.24 -11.58 18.50
N LEU A 310 -18.41 -10.52 19.29
CA LEU A 310 -19.71 -10.08 19.80
C LEU A 310 -20.67 -9.76 18.65
N ARG A 311 -20.22 -9.01 17.63
CA ARG A 311 -21.05 -8.67 16.49
C ARG A 311 -21.45 -9.90 15.67
N LYS A 312 -20.51 -10.84 15.46
CA LYS A 312 -20.74 -12.12 14.79
C LYS A 312 -21.78 -12.95 15.55
N GLN A 313 -21.70 -13.00 16.88
CA GLN A 313 -22.68 -13.71 17.71
C GLN A 313 -24.07 -13.07 17.61
N GLN A 314 -24.18 -11.75 17.74
CA GLN A 314 -25.47 -11.04 17.59
C GLN A 314 -26.14 -11.31 16.24
N LEU A 315 -25.38 -11.32 15.15
CA LEU A 315 -25.91 -11.59 13.82
C LEU A 315 -26.36 -13.04 13.66
N LYS A 316 -25.66 -13.98 14.31
CA LYS A 316 -26.07 -15.38 14.38
C LYS A 316 -27.38 -15.55 15.15
N ASP A 317 -27.53 -14.88 16.28
CA ASP A 317 -28.75 -14.93 17.10
C ASP A 317 -29.96 -14.32 16.36
N LEU A 318 -29.71 -13.35 15.48
CA LEU A 318 -30.71 -12.76 14.57
C LEU A 318 -30.95 -13.57 13.28
N ASN A 319 -30.34 -14.75 13.13
CA ASN A 319 -30.41 -15.60 11.93
C ASN A 319 -30.01 -14.90 10.62
N VAL A 320 -29.07 -13.95 10.67
CA VAL A 320 -28.53 -13.29 9.47
C VAL A 320 -27.38 -14.14 8.90
N SER A 321 -27.69 -14.99 7.90
CA SER A 321 -26.72 -15.92 7.32
C SER A 321 -25.72 -15.28 6.35
N ASN A 322 -26.11 -14.21 5.65
CA ASN A 322 -25.31 -13.56 4.61
C ASN A 322 -24.56 -12.31 5.12
N SER A 323 -23.98 -12.41 6.32
CA SER A 323 -23.21 -11.29 6.87
C SER A 323 -21.75 -11.31 6.42
N HIS A 324 -21.11 -10.15 6.37
CA HIS A 324 -19.66 -10.05 6.13
C HIS A 324 -18.81 -10.35 7.39
N PHE A 325 -19.43 -10.72 8.51
CA PHE A 325 -18.77 -11.01 9.79
C PHE A 325 -18.35 -12.48 9.93
N HIS A 326 -17.41 -12.91 9.10
CA HIS A 326 -16.82 -14.26 9.12
C HIS A 326 -15.31 -14.23 9.37
N ASP A 327 -14.70 -15.41 9.58
CA ASP A 327 -13.34 -15.51 10.14
C ASP A 327 -12.26 -15.01 9.15
N GLU A 328 -12.46 -15.17 7.85
CA GLU A 328 -11.55 -14.66 6.81
C GLU A 328 -11.55 -13.13 6.79
N ASN A 329 -12.72 -12.49 6.97
CA ASN A 329 -12.83 -11.04 7.06
C ASN A 329 -12.20 -10.49 8.34
N LEU A 330 -12.36 -11.19 9.47
CA LEU A 330 -11.65 -10.85 10.71
C LEU A 330 -10.13 -10.95 10.53
N MET A 331 -9.65 -12.09 10.00
CA MET A 331 -8.23 -12.35 9.75
C MET A 331 -7.61 -11.26 8.88
N MET A 332 -8.23 -10.96 7.74
CA MET A 332 -7.70 -9.94 6.83
C MET A 332 -7.82 -8.53 7.38
N THR A 333 -8.88 -8.21 8.14
CA THR A 333 -9.01 -6.91 8.82
C THR A 333 -7.88 -6.71 9.84
N VAL A 334 -7.59 -7.72 10.67
CA VAL A 334 -6.49 -7.66 11.64
C VAL A 334 -5.13 -7.50 10.96
N ILE A 335 -4.84 -8.31 9.94
CA ILE A 335 -3.59 -8.19 9.17
C ILE A 335 -3.47 -6.80 8.51
N ASN A 336 -4.57 -6.26 7.97
CA ASN A 336 -4.59 -4.93 7.37
C ASN A 336 -4.31 -3.82 8.38
N LEU A 337 -4.95 -3.87 9.55
CA LEU A 337 -4.75 -2.86 10.60
C LEU A 337 -3.35 -2.94 11.20
N PHE A 338 -2.86 -4.15 11.49
CA PHE A 338 -1.53 -4.38 12.04
C PHE A 338 -0.41 -3.91 11.11
N GLY A 339 -0.37 -4.39 9.87
CA GLY A 339 0.64 -3.98 8.90
C GLY A 339 0.51 -2.52 8.48
N GLY A 340 -0.72 -2.03 8.31
CA GLY A 340 -0.97 -0.64 7.96
C GLY A 340 -0.50 0.35 9.03
N ALA A 341 -0.76 0.05 10.31
CA ALA A 341 -0.38 0.91 11.43
C ALA A 341 1.12 0.89 11.72
N THR A 342 1.72 -0.31 11.66
CA THR A 342 3.11 -0.55 12.04
C THR A 342 4.07 0.10 11.06
N ASP A 343 4.07 -0.36 9.81
CA ASP A 343 5.09 0.00 8.83
C ASP A 343 5.10 1.48 8.47
N THR A 344 3.92 2.08 8.33
CA THR A 344 3.81 3.49 7.88
C THR A 344 4.28 4.46 8.95
N THR A 345 3.84 4.23 10.19
CA THR A 345 4.18 5.08 11.34
C THR A 345 5.65 4.90 11.71
N SER A 346 6.15 3.66 11.81
CA SER A 346 7.56 3.41 12.15
C SER A 346 8.50 3.99 11.10
N ALA A 347 8.19 3.85 9.80
CA ALA A 347 8.97 4.47 8.73
C ALA A 347 9.01 5.99 8.85
N THR A 348 7.88 6.63 9.16
CA THR A 348 7.81 8.10 9.34
C THR A 348 8.63 8.56 10.54
N LEU A 349 8.56 7.84 11.67
CA LEU A 349 9.34 8.16 12.87
C LEU A 349 10.84 8.00 12.62
N ARG A 350 11.26 6.94 11.90
CA ARG A 350 12.67 6.77 11.51
C ARG A 350 13.15 7.88 10.57
N TRP A 351 12.32 8.31 9.61
CA TRP A 351 12.63 9.49 8.78
C TRP A 351 12.75 10.76 9.63
N GLY A 352 11.87 10.94 10.61
CA GLY A 352 11.95 12.04 11.57
C GLY A 352 13.29 12.06 12.32
N LEU A 353 13.71 10.93 12.88
CA LEU A 353 15.02 10.80 13.54
C LEU A 353 16.18 11.11 12.58
N LEU A 354 16.13 10.58 11.36
CA LEU A 354 17.14 10.84 10.34
C LEU A 354 17.22 12.32 9.95
N TYR A 355 16.08 13.00 9.77
CA TYR A 355 16.05 14.42 9.45
C TYR A 355 16.52 15.29 10.61
N MET A 356 16.17 14.94 11.86
CA MET A 356 16.71 15.64 13.04
C MET A 356 18.24 15.53 13.09
N ALA A 357 18.79 14.32 12.85
CA ALA A 357 20.24 14.12 12.80
C ALA A 357 20.91 14.88 11.63
N LYS A 358 20.24 14.96 10.48
CA LYS A 358 20.74 15.70 9.30
C LYS A 358 20.65 17.22 9.47
N TYR A 359 19.67 17.71 10.21
CA TYR A 359 19.38 19.15 10.39
C TYR A 359 19.39 19.52 11.88
N PRO A 360 20.56 19.52 12.56
CA PRO A 360 20.64 19.70 14.01
C PRO A 360 20.05 21.04 14.49
N LYS A 361 20.17 22.12 13.72
CA LYS A 361 19.54 23.42 14.04
C LYS A 361 18.01 23.35 14.13
N ILE A 362 17.37 22.43 13.41
CA ILE A 362 15.92 22.20 13.49
C ILE A 362 15.61 21.40 14.75
N GLN A 363 16.42 20.38 15.06
CA GLN A 363 16.31 19.62 16.30
C GLN A 363 16.43 20.52 17.53
N ASP A 364 17.42 21.43 17.57
CA ASP A 364 17.62 22.38 18.67
C ASP A 364 16.39 23.27 18.89
N LYS A 365 15.78 23.76 17.79
CA LYS A 365 14.56 24.57 17.85
C LYS A 365 13.34 23.79 18.36
N VAL A 366 13.20 22.52 17.98
CA VAL A 366 12.15 21.66 18.55
C VAL A 366 12.37 21.45 20.05
N GLN A 367 13.60 21.19 20.47
CA GLN A 367 13.92 21.03 21.89
C GLN A 367 13.68 22.33 22.68
N GLU A 368 13.98 23.49 22.09
CA GLU A 368 13.71 24.80 22.70
C GLU A 368 12.21 25.05 22.89
N GLU A 369 11.40 24.77 21.86
CA GLU A 369 9.94 24.90 21.95
C GLU A 369 9.38 23.95 23.03
N LEU A 370 9.83 22.70 23.06
CA LEU A 370 9.41 21.73 24.07
C LEU A 370 9.80 22.19 25.49
N ARG A 371 11.04 22.66 25.69
CA ARG A 371 11.50 23.18 27.00
C ARG A 371 10.70 24.40 27.44
N THR A 372 10.33 25.28 26.52
CA THR A 372 9.58 26.51 26.82
C THR A 372 8.10 26.25 27.11
N VAL A 373 7.44 25.42 26.31
CA VAL A 373 5.98 25.22 26.36
C VAL A 373 5.59 24.11 27.34
N ILE A 374 6.42 23.06 27.43
CA ILE A 374 6.13 21.86 28.23
C ILE A 374 6.93 21.87 29.53
N GLY A 375 8.22 22.18 29.45
CA GLY A 375 9.15 22.02 30.58
C GLY A 375 9.45 20.53 30.84
N ASP A 376 9.48 20.14 32.11
CA ASP A 376 9.88 18.79 32.52
C ASP A 376 8.73 17.76 32.59
N ARG A 377 7.49 18.19 32.36
CA ARG A 377 6.33 17.29 32.41
C ARG A 377 6.24 16.42 31.15
N GLN A 378 5.52 15.29 31.26
CA GLN A 378 5.19 14.45 30.12
C GLN A 378 4.35 15.22 29.08
N VAL A 379 4.71 15.08 27.80
CA VAL A 379 3.96 15.63 26.66
C VAL A 379 2.61 14.94 26.53
N GLN A 380 1.56 15.73 26.32
CA GLN A 380 0.17 15.29 26.13
C GLN A 380 -0.37 15.78 24.78
N MET A 381 -1.40 15.11 24.28
CA MET A 381 -2.07 15.45 23.03
C MET A 381 -2.68 16.86 23.06
N SER A 382 -3.12 17.33 24.23
CA SER A 382 -3.64 18.69 24.39
C SER A 382 -2.60 19.78 24.15
N ASP A 383 -1.31 19.45 24.21
CA ASP A 383 -0.20 20.39 24.04
C ASP A 383 0.07 20.74 22.59
N LYS A 384 -0.32 19.85 21.68
CA LYS A 384 -0.14 19.99 20.23
C LYS A 384 -0.51 21.38 19.71
N LYS A 385 -1.62 21.96 20.16
CA LYS A 385 -2.08 23.30 19.73
C LYS A 385 -1.11 24.43 20.08
N ASN A 386 -0.21 24.20 21.03
CA ASN A 386 0.80 25.14 21.50
C ASN A 386 2.21 24.84 20.92
N LEU A 387 2.40 23.69 20.25
CA LEU A 387 3.68 23.24 19.70
C LEU A 387 3.75 23.48 18.19
N ASN A 388 3.66 24.75 17.78
CA ASN A 388 3.52 25.14 16.39
C ASN A 388 4.71 24.72 15.52
N PHE A 389 5.94 24.93 16.01
CA PHE A 389 7.15 24.58 15.29
C PHE A 389 7.34 23.07 15.20
N THR A 390 7.11 22.34 16.29
CA THR A 390 7.16 20.87 16.32
C THR A 390 6.13 20.28 15.36
N ASN A 391 4.90 20.81 15.31
CA ASN A 391 3.89 20.39 14.33
C ASN A 391 4.38 20.63 12.90
N ALA A 392 4.95 21.80 12.60
CA ALA A 392 5.52 22.09 11.29
C ALA A 392 6.62 21.10 10.89
N VAL A 393 7.46 20.67 11.84
CA VAL A 393 8.50 19.67 11.58
C VAL A 393 7.92 18.27 11.34
N ILE A 394 6.87 17.88 12.08
CA ILE A 394 6.15 16.62 11.83
C ILE A 394 5.54 16.63 10.42
N TYR A 395 4.91 17.75 10.03
CA TYR A 395 4.35 17.94 8.70
C TYR A 395 5.40 17.86 7.60
N GLU A 396 6.52 18.54 7.78
CA GLU A 396 7.60 18.53 6.80
C GLU A 396 8.27 17.16 6.70
N THR A 397 8.38 16.44 7.82
CA THR A 397 8.85 15.04 7.84
C THR A 397 7.96 14.16 6.99
N GLN A 398 6.64 14.22 7.17
CA GLN A 398 5.69 13.45 6.36
C GLN A 398 5.78 13.84 4.87
N ARG A 399 5.85 15.14 4.57
CA ARG A 399 5.96 15.67 3.20
C ARG A 399 7.21 15.18 2.49
N LEU A 400 8.37 15.19 3.15
CA LEU A 400 9.64 14.77 2.57
C LEU A 400 9.79 13.25 2.51
N ALA A 401 9.36 12.54 3.55
CA ALA A 401 9.48 11.09 3.62
C ALA A 401 8.59 10.40 2.58
N SER A 402 7.38 10.93 2.33
CA SER A 402 6.41 10.41 1.37
C SER A 402 6.33 8.88 1.38
N VAL A 403 6.00 8.30 2.55
CA VAL A 403 6.14 6.85 2.82
C VAL A 403 5.37 5.97 1.83
N VAL A 404 4.27 6.46 1.27
CA VAL A 404 3.46 5.77 0.26
C VAL A 404 3.25 6.70 -0.94
N PRO A 405 4.26 6.89 -1.81
CA PRO A 405 4.26 7.97 -2.80
C PRO A 405 3.25 7.76 -3.94
N MET A 406 2.85 6.51 -4.19
CA MET A 406 1.91 6.11 -5.26
C MET A 406 0.49 5.82 -4.77
N SER A 407 0.21 6.07 -3.49
CA SER A 407 -1.01 5.61 -2.81
C SER A 407 -1.27 4.11 -3.04
N LEU A 408 -2.48 3.65 -2.75
CA LEU A 408 -2.94 2.32 -3.15
C LEU A 408 -3.76 2.43 -4.45
N PRO A 409 -3.64 1.50 -5.40
CA PRO A 409 -4.35 1.58 -6.68
C PRO A 409 -5.87 1.64 -6.52
N HIS A 410 -6.48 2.42 -7.40
CA HIS A 410 -7.92 2.56 -7.53
C HIS A 410 -8.39 2.00 -8.88
N ARG A 411 -9.69 1.74 -9.00
CA ARG A 411 -10.35 1.43 -10.27
C ARG A 411 -11.65 2.19 -10.40
N THR A 412 -12.09 2.38 -11.63
CA THR A 412 -13.37 2.98 -11.94
C THR A 412 -14.51 1.99 -11.73
N SER A 413 -15.53 2.39 -10.99
CA SER A 413 -16.76 1.60 -10.78
C SER A 413 -17.68 1.62 -12.01
N GLN A 414 -17.52 2.63 -12.87
CA GLN A 414 -18.27 2.86 -14.12
C GLN A 414 -17.44 3.69 -15.11
N ASP A 415 -17.87 3.71 -16.38
CA ASP A 415 -17.27 4.57 -17.41
C ASP A 415 -17.36 6.04 -16.97
N VAL A 416 -16.29 6.81 -17.13
CA VAL A 416 -16.21 8.21 -16.70
C VAL A 416 -15.44 9.05 -17.69
N THR A 417 -15.94 10.26 -17.97
CA THR A 417 -15.17 11.30 -18.66
C THR A 417 -14.57 12.23 -17.62
N PHE A 418 -13.25 12.24 -17.50
CA PHE A 418 -12.50 13.00 -16.50
C PHE A 418 -11.48 13.91 -17.20
N GLN A 419 -11.57 15.22 -16.96
CA GLN A 419 -10.73 16.24 -17.61
C GLN A 419 -10.65 16.10 -19.14
N GLY A 420 -11.77 15.81 -19.79
CA GLY A 420 -11.84 15.60 -21.25
C GLY A 420 -11.38 14.22 -21.72
N HIS A 421 -10.87 13.37 -20.83
CA HIS A 421 -10.45 12.02 -21.15
C HIS A 421 -11.51 10.99 -20.78
N PHE A 422 -11.77 10.04 -21.67
CA PHE A 422 -12.65 8.92 -21.41
C PHE A 422 -11.88 7.77 -20.75
N ILE A 423 -12.33 7.36 -19.56
CA ILE A 423 -11.77 6.25 -18.78
C ILE A 423 -12.85 5.18 -18.64
N ARG A 424 -12.56 3.99 -19.16
CA ARG A 424 -13.50 2.86 -19.14
C ARG A 424 -13.57 2.22 -17.76
N LYS A 425 -14.72 1.64 -17.44
CA LYS A 425 -14.92 0.71 -16.33
C LYS A 425 -14.04 -0.52 -16.54
N VAL A 426 -13.38 -0.97 -15.47
CA VAL A 426 -12.70 -2.27 -15.45
C VAL A 426 -13.71 -3.40 -15.55
N ARG A 427 -13.64 -4.20 -16.63
CA ARG A 427 -14.38 -5.46 -16.75
C ARG A 427 -13.44 -6.62 -16.42
N MET A 428 -13.70 -7.30 -15.30
CA MET A 428 -12.92 -8.46 -14.81
C MET A 428 -12.80 -9.63 -15.80
N LEU A 429 -13.58 -9.65 -16.89
CA LEU A 429 -13.67 -10.75 -17.85
C LEU A 429 -12.86 -10.55 -19.15
N GLU A 430 -12.28 -9.37 -19.40
CA GLU A 430 -11.69 -9.05 -20.72
C GLU A 430 -10.15 -8.89 -20.73
N GLY A 431 -9.44 -9.18 -19.63
CA GLY A 431 -7.97 -9.23 -19.62
C GLY A 431 -7.24 -7.90 -19.91
N LEU A 432 -7.99 -6.81 -20.03
CA LEU A 432 -7.54 -5.42 -20.17
C LEU A 432 -7.96 -4.68 -18.91
N ASP A 433 -7.22 -4.89 -17.83
CA ASP A 433 -7.51 -4.20 -16.58
C ASP A 433 -7.10 -2.74 -16.71
N TYR A 434 -7.97 -1.79 -16.31
CA TYR A 434 -7.70 -0.34 -16.25
C TYR A 434 -7.49 0.07 -14.79
N PHE A 435 -6.27 0.41 -14.36
CA PHE A 435 -6.04 0.87 -12.99
C PHE A 435 -5.74 2.35 -12.91
N ILE A 436 -6.02 2.95 -11.77
CA ILE A 436 -5.70 4.35 -11.52
C ILE A 436 -4.66 4.45 -10.41
N SER A 437 -3.45 4.78 -10.82
CA SER A 437 -2.35 5.05 -9.91
C SER A 437 -2.20 6.55 -9.76
N HIS A 438 -2.05 7.05 -8.53
CA HIS A 438 -1.93 8.49 -8.30
C HIS A 438 -0.63 8.77 -7.60
N SER A 439 0.19 9.69 -8.13
CA SER A 439 1.32 10.23 -7.38
C SER A 439 0.89 11.56 -6.77
N PHE A 440 1.08 11.70 -5.45
CA PHE A 440 0.95 13.00 -4.81
C PHE A 440 2.18 13.83 -5.14
N GLU A 441 2.07 14.66 -6.18
CA GLU A 441 2.95 15.79 -6.33
C GLU A 441 2.52 16.85 -5.31
N PHE A 442 3.30 16.95 -4.23
CA PHE A 442 3.07 17.81 -3.06
C PHE A 442 1.78 17.48 -2.30
N VAL A 443 1.93 17.26 -0.98
CA VAL A 443 0.88 16.96 0.02
C VAL A 443 0.77 15.45 0.34
N SER A 444 1.74 14.95 1.12
CA SER A 444 1.61 13.72 1.90
C SER A 444 0.81 13.99 3.19
N HIS A 445 -0.45 14.45 3.06
CA HIS A 445 -1.33 14.56 4.21
C HIS A 445 -2.54 13.65 4.09
N GLY A 446 -2.75 12.78 5.07
CA GLY A 446 -4.06 12.14 5.30
C GLY A 446 -4.31 10.80 4.61
N PHE A 447 -3.28 10.01 4.26
CA PHE A 447 -3.55 8.69 3.68
C PHE A 447 -3.16 7.46 4.48
N MET A 448 -2.22 7.49 5.42
CA MET A 448 -2.04 6.38 6.35
C MET A 448 -1.14 6.77 7.51
N LEU A 449 -1.69 7.19 8.64
CA LEU A 449 -1.01 7.03 9.92
C LEU A 449 -2.02 6.68 11.02
N PHE A 450 -1.74 5.62 11.75
CA PHE A 450 -2.59 5.15 12.85
C PHE A 450 -2.27 5.87 14.17
N ALA A 451 -1.04 6.40 14.31
CA ALA A 451 -0.61 7.11 15.51
C ALA A 451 -0.32 8.60 15.31
N LEU A 452 0.30 9.02 14.18
CA LEU A 452 0.64 10.44 13.98
C LEU A 452 -0.55 11.30 13.55
N THR A 453 -1.66 10.73 13.08
CA THR A 453 -2.82 11.56 12.66
C THR A 453 -3.63 12.10 13.85
N GLN A 454 -3.47 11.50 15.03
CA GLN A 454 -3.85 12.12 16.32
C GLN A 454 -3.12 13.46 16.48
N LEU A 455 -1.86 13.52 16.08
CA LEU A 455 -0.95 14.66 16.23
C LEU A 455 -1.12 15.74 15.14
N THR A 456 -2.06 15.60 14.19
CA THR A 456 -2.16 16.54 13.04
C THR A 456 -3.53 17.20 12.83
N ASN A 457 -4.61 16.72 13.42
CA ASN A 457 -5.89 17.45 13.38
C ASN A 457 -5.99 18.55 14.45
N SER A 458 -5.46 19.74 14.15
CA SER A 458 -5.86 21.06 14.67
C SER A 458 -4.78 22.10 14.34
N CYS A 459 -5.20 23.26 13.81
CA CYS A 459 -4.40 24.44 13.44
C CYS A 459 -3.63 24.40 12.10
N VAL A 460 -4.30 24.88 11.04
CA VAL A 460 -3.66 25.76 10.03
C VAL A 460 -4.51 27.02 9.94
N THR A 461 -4.20 28.00 10.79
CA THR A 461 -4.62 29.38 10.60
C THR A 461 -3.38 30.24 10.47
N ASN A 462 -3.19 30.81 9.28
CA ASN A 462 -2.41 31.99 8.97
C ASN A 462 -0.94 32.03 9.43
N THR A 463 -0.03 31.67 8.52
CA THR A 463 1.30 32.28 8.47
C THR A 463 1.55 32.78 7.05
N GLY A 464 1.77 34.09 6.91
CA GLY A 464 1.74 34.82 5.65
C GLY A 464 2.95 34.65 4.72
N ASN A 465 2.71 35.14 3.50
CA ASN A 465 3.61 35.67 2.48
C ASN A 465 4.77 34.86 1.87
N HIS A 466 5.00 33.61 2.24
CA HIS A 466 5.78 32.68 1.39
C HIS A 466 4.95 31.42 1.12
N GLY A 467 4.47 31.30 -0.13
CA GLY A 467 3.49 30.32 -0.55
C GLY A 467 4.01 28.88 -0.47
N VAL A 468 3.82 28.24 0.68
CA VAL A 468 3.67 26.79 0.79
C VAL A 468 2.21 26.55 1.13
N SER A 469 1.42 26.24 0.11
CA SER A 469 0.00 25.91 0.29
C SER A 469 -0.12 24.54 0.97
N VAL A 470 -0.18 24.53 2.30
CA VAL A 470 -0.54 23.36 3.10
C VAL A 470 -2.06 23.23 3.05
N HIS A 471 -2.56 22.36 2.18
CA HIS A 471 -4.00 22.15 2.03
C HIS A 471 -4.47 20.92 2.81
N GLN A 472 -5.48 21.12 3.67
CA GLN A 472 -6.26 20.04 4.26
C GLN A 472 -6.81 19.14 3.15
N ILE A 473 -6.58 17.84 3.27
CA ILE A 473 -7.26 16.86 2.45
C ILE A 473 -8.73 16.80 2.90
N GLY A 474 -9.63 17.14 1.97
CA GLY A 474 -11.08 17.02 2.16
C GLY A 474 -11.52 15.56 2.37
N SER A 475 -12.77 15.37 2.80
CA SER A 475 -13.32 14.05 3.10
C SER A 475 -13.45 13.17 1.86
N PHE A 476 -12.41 12.39 1.52
CA PHE A 476 -12.50 11.36 0.48
C PHE A 476 -13.22 10.09 0.99
N ARG A 477 -13.86 9.36 0.07
CA ARG A 477 -14.57 8.11 0.37
C ARG A 477 -13.69 7.05 1.04
N ARG A 478 -12.41 6.96 0.63
CA ARG A 478 -11.44 5.96 1.09
C ARG A 478 -10.21 6.54 1.82
N VAL A 479 -10.41 7.57 2.66
CA VAL A 479 -9.36 8.05 3.60
C VAL A 479 -8.83 6.91 4.48
N SER A 480 -7.61 7.00 5.01
CA SER A 480 -7.08 6.00 5.94
C SER A 480 -8.05 5.64 7.06
N VAL A 481 -8.08 4.37 7.44
CA VAL A 481 -8.81 3.92 8.64
C VAL A 481 -8.10 4.36 9.93
N GLY A 482 -6.78 4.61 9.87
CA GLY A 482 -5.99 5.07 11.01
C GLY A 482 -6.14 6.56 11.33
N GLU A 483 -6.79 7.33 10.45
CA GLU A 483 -6.93 8.77 10.60
C GLU A 483 -8.12 9.13 11.50
N ALA A 484 -7.83 9.59 12.71
CA ALA A 484 -8.84 10.07 13.65
C ALA A 484 -9.31 11.47 13.26
N ARG A 485 -10.59 11.64 12.91
CA ARG A 485 -11.20 12.96 12.72
C ARG A 485 -11.63 13.54 14.06
N GLU A 486 -11.14 14.72 14.41
CA GLU A 486 -11.84 15.58 15.38
C GLU A 486 -13.06 16.16 14.67
N LEU A 487 -14.26 15.79 15.10
CA LEU A 487 -15.44 16.58 14.80
C LEU A 487 -15.41 17.82 15.71
N PRO A 488 -15.83 19.01 15.22
CA PRO A 488 -15.93 20.18 16.08
C PRO A 488 -16.77 19.81 17.29
N SER A 489 -16.22 20.07 18.48
CA SER A 489 -16.97 20.00 19.72
C SER A 489 -18.21 20.85 19.53
N SER A 490 -19.37 20.20 19.41
CA SER A 490 -20.65 20.89 19.41
C SER A 490 -20.77 21.53 20.79
N SER A 491 -20.39 22.81 20.88
CA SER A 491 -20.95 23.71 21.87
C SER A 491 -22.46 23.72 21.64
N LEU A 492 -23.16 22.85 22.36
CA LEU A 492 -24.61 22.94 22.54
C LEU A 492 -24.92 24.38 23.00
N PRO A 493 -25.64 25.20 22.22
CA PRO A 493 -26.24 26.40 22.76
C PRO A 493 -27.41 25.94 23.62
N GLY A 494 -27.32 26.14 24.92
CA GLY A 494 -28.45 26.00 25.82
C GLY A 494 -29.57 27.01 25.49
N ARG A 495 -30.82 26.55 25.63
CA ARG A 495 -32.10 27.29 25.75
C ARG A 495 -32.59 27.98 24.46
N ARG A 496 -33.88 27.93 24.09
CA ARG A 496 -35.11 27.97 24.90
C ARG A 496 -36.22 27.12 24.29
N ARG A 497 -36.92 26.35 25.12
CA ARG A 497 -38.33 25.99 24.87
C ARG A 497 -39.13 27.29 24.78
N LYS A 498 -39.84 27.51 23.68
CA LYS A 498 -41.04 28.37 23.68
C LYS A 498 -42.23 27.44 23.65
N VAL A 499 -42.98 27.49 24.75
CA VAL A 499 -44.36 27.06 24.84
C VAL A 499 -45.18 28.12 24.10
N HIS A 500 -45.92 27.70 23.08
CA HIS A 500 -47.34 28.02 22.90
C HIS A 500 -47.94 27.04 21.91
#